data_AF-A0AAN4AUN6-F1
#
_entry.id   AF-A0AAN4AUN6-F1
#
_cell.length_a   1.000
_cell.length_b   1.000
_cell.length_c   1.000
_cell.angle_alpha   90.00
_cell.angle_beta   90.00
_cell.angle_gamma   90.00
#
_symmetry.space_group_name_H-M   'P 1'
#
loop_
_entity.id
_entity.type
_entity.pdbx_description
1 polymer ?
#
loop_
_entity_poly.entity_id
_entity_poly.type
_entity_poly.pdbx_seq_one_letter_code
_entity_poly.pdbx_strand_id
1 'polypeptide(L)'
;MEIMVSSSEIKIYKFNRTIQEEIVQNIENIVTRIRGNIVLARQKGIDINHVDRPFEYIRAEIIADCVEEIEREEKRFQVESVEVIGEPSLAKIKIKIIGEVVI
;
A
#
# COMPACT_ATOMS: atom_id res chain seq x y z
N MET A 1 -8.32 7.19 10.04
CA MET A 1 -8.18 7.69 8.66
C MET A 1 -8.37 6.54 7.70
N GLU A 2 -9.18 6.72 6.66
CA GLU A 2 -9.42 5.72 5.61
C GLU A 2 -8.67 6.13 4.34
N ILE A 3 -7.85 5.23 3.80
CA ILE A 3 -7.08 5.43 2.56
C ILE A 3 -7.48 4.34 1.57
N MET A 4 -7.92 4.74 0.37
CA MET A 4 -8.23 3.83 -0.72
C MET A 4 -7.16 3.97 -1.80
N VAL A 5 -6.48 2.87 -2.12
CA VAL A 5 -5.40 2.84 -3.11
C VAL A 5 -5.85 2.04 -4.33
N SER A 6 -5.76 2.69 -5.50
CA SER A 6 -6.02 2.09 -6.81
C SER A 6 -4.85 2.40 -7.74
N SER A 7 -4.32 1.37 -8.42
CA SER A 7 -3.22 1.54 -9.38
C SER A 7 -3.65 2.23 -10.69
N SER A 8 -4.95 2.47 -10.89
CA SER A 8 -5.48 3.00 -12.16
C SER A 8 -5.51 4.53 -12.23
N GLU A 9 -5.27 5.22 -11.12
CA GLU A 9 -5.45 6.67 -11.01
C GLU A 9 -4.13 7.42 -11.13
N ILE A 10 -4.15 8.57 -11.80
CA ILE A 10 -2.99 9.44 -11.93
C ILE A 10 -2.71 10.08 -10.57
N LYS A 11 -1.56 9.77 -9.99
CA LYS A 11 -1.14 10.35 -8.72
C LYS A 11 -0.64 11.78 -8.91
N ILE A 12 -1.37 12.74 -8.35
CA ILE A 12 -0.97 14.15 -8.33
C ILE A 12 -0.26 14.44 -7.00
N TYR A 13 1.06 14.48 -7.02
CA TYR A 13 1.85 14.82 -5.84
C TYR A 13 1.74 16.32 -5.53
N LYS A 14 1.37 16.64 -4.29
CA LYS A 14 1.33 18.01 -3.78
C LYS A 14 2.61 18.29 -3.01
N PHE A 15 3.30 19.38 -3.33
CA PHE A 15 4.54 19.76 -2.63
C PHE A 15 4.27 20.55 -1.34
N ASN A 16 3.27 21.43 -1.34
CA ASN A 16 2.83 22.14 -0.15
C ASN A 16 1.58 21.44 0.41
N ARG A 17 1.76 20.67 1.49
CA ARG A 17 0.76 19.72 1.99
C ARG A 17 0.71 19.73 3.52
N THR A 18 -0.47 19.45 4.06
CA THR A 18 -0.65 19.20 5.50
C THR A 18 0.01 17.89 5.93
N ILE A 19 0.26 17.71 7.23
CA ILE A 19 0.85 16.47 7.77
C ILE A 19 0.05 15.23 7.35
N GLN A 20 -1.29 15.34 7.35
CA GLN A 20 -2.17 14.24 6.95
C GLN A 20 -2.04 13.91 5.47
N GLU A 21 -2.04 14.91 4.59
CA GLU A 21 -1.83 14.71 3.15
C GLU A 21 -0.44 14.13 2.83
N GLU A 22 0.58 14.51 3.60
CA GLU A 22 1.92 13.94 3.49
C GLU A 22 1.92 12.44 3.81
N ILE A 23 1.31 12.06 4.94
CA ILE A 23 1.19 10.66 5.36
C ILE A 23 0.43 9.83 4.31
N VAL A 24 -0.70 10.34 3.80
CA VAL A 24 -1.47 9.64 2.76
C VAL A 24 -0.62 9.41 1.50
N GLN A 25 0.06 10.44 0.99
CA GLN A 25 0.90 10.30 -0.20
C GLN A 25 2.10 9.37 0.02
N ASN A 26 2.66 9.34 1.23
CA ASN A 26 3.74 8.40 1.57
C ASN A 26 3.22 6.96 1.58
N ILE A 27 2.07 6.70 2.23
CA ILE A 27 1.44 5.37 2.27
C ILE A 27 1.07 4.91 0.85
N GLU A 28 0.46 5.77 0.05
CA GLU A 28 0.17 5.48 -1.35
C GLU A 28 1.42 5.09 -2.13
N ASN A 29 2.55 5.79 -1.90
CA ASN A 29 3.80 5.48 -2.57
C ASN A 29 4.34 4.10 -2.12
N ILE A 30 4.38 3.85 -0.80
CA ILE A 30 4.82 2.58 -0.19
C ILE A 30 4.05 1.38 -0.74
N VAL A 31 2.73 1.49 -0.84
CA VAL A 31 1.84 0.38 -1.24
C VAL A 31 1.88 0.14 -2.75
N THR A 32 2.21 1.14 -3.57
CA THR A 32 2.24 0.95 -5.05
C THR A 32 3.57 0.52 -5.63
N ARG A 33 4.66 0.58 -4.86
CA ARG A 33 5.97 0.15 -5.36
C ARG A 33 6.10 -1.37 -5.31
N ILE A 34 6.61 -1.93 -6.40
CA ILE A 34 6.91 -3.35 -6.51
C ILE A 34 8.28 -3.65 -5.89
N ARG A 35 8.37 -4.74 -5.12
CA ARG A 35 9.62 -5.22 -4.54
C ARG A 35 10.69 -5.44 -5.62
N GLY A 36 11.91 -4.96 -5.36
CA GLY A 36 13.03 -5.04 -6.30
C GLY A 36 13.17 -3.86 -7.27
N ASN A 37 12.17 -2.98 -7.37
CA ASN A 37 12.22 -1.84 -8.30
C ASN A 37 13.12 -0.69 -7.82
N ILE A 38 13.31 -0.55 -6.50
CA ILE A 38 14.17 0.50 -5.93
C ILE A 38 15.63 0.04 -5.96
N VAL A 39 16.44 0.61 -6.85
CA VAL A 39 17.83 0.20 -7.11
C VAL A 39 18.68 0.10 -5.84
N LEU A 40 18.59 1.10 -4.96
CA LEU A 40 19.38 1.20 -3.73
C LEU A 40 18.74 0.51 -2.53
N ALA A 41 17.51 -0.01 -2.66
CA ALA A 41 16.76 -0.60 -1.56
C ALA A 41 15.75 -1.65 -2.09
N ARG A 42 16.27 -2.72 -2.70
CA ARG A 42 15.49 -3.74 -3.41
C ARG A 42 14.54 -4.54 -2.53
N GLN A 43 14.82 -4.61 -1.23
CA GLN A 43 13.97 -5.25 -0.24
C GLN A 43 12.62 -4.55 -0.04
N LYS A 44 12.51 -3.27 -0.45
CA LYS A 44 11.31 -2.46 -0.24
C LYS A 44 10.26 -2.70 -1.31
N GLY A 45 9.00 -2.68 -0.90
CA GLY A 45 7.81 -2.80 -1.76
C GLY A 45 7.07 -4.11 -1.58
N ILE A 46 5.92 -4.18 -2.25
CA ILE A 46 5.02 -5.34 -2.21
C ILE A 46 5.53 -6.42 -3.17
N ASP A 47 5.53 -7.67 -2.72
CA ASP A 47 5.82 -8.81 -3.58
C ASP A 47 4.60 -9.17 -4.44
N ILE A 48 4.76 -9.04 -5.74
CA ILE A 48 3.71 -9.38 -6.72
C ILE A 48 4.01 -10.67 -7.46
N ASN A 49 5.07 -11.42 -7.10
CA ASN A 49 5.50 -12.63 -7.80
C ASN A 49 4.58 -13.85 -7.54
N HIS A 50 3.30 -13.60 -7.30
CA HIS A 50 2.32 -14.57 -6.84
C HIS A 50 1.08 -14.63 -7.72
N VAL A 51 1.09 -14.00 -8.90
CA VAL A 51 -0.07 -13.84 -9.81
C VAL A 51 -0.85 -15.13 -10.06
N ASP A 52 -0.18 -16.28 -10.17
CA ASP A 52 -0.81 -17.58 -10.47
C ASP A 52 -1.23 -18.40 -9.24
N ARG A 53 -1.04 -17.87 -8.01
CA ARG A 53 -1.43 -18.54 -6.77
C ARG A 53 -2.93 -18.33 -6.48
N PRO A 54 -3.55 -19.17 -5.64
CA PRO A 54 -4.93 -18.93 -5.22
C PRO A 54 -5.05 -17.59 -4.49
N PHE A 55 -6.09 -16.82 -4.85
CA PHE A 55 -6.27 -15.44 -4.39
C PHE A 55 -6.24 -15.29 -2.86
N GLU A 56 -6.80 -16.25 -2.11
CA GLU A 56 -6.81 -16.21 -0.64
C GLU A 56 -5.40 -16.20 -0.03
N TYR A 57 -4.44 -16.92 -0.61
CA TYR A 57 -3.05 -16.91 -0.13
C TYR A 57 -2.37 -15.59 -0.46
N ILE A 58 -2.51 -15.13 -1.71
CA ILE A 58 -1.95 -13.85 -2.16
C ILE A 58 -2.50 -12.70 -1.33
N ARG A 59 -3.79 -12.75 -0.99
CA ARG A 59 -4.48 -11.74 -0.19
C ARG A 59 -3.80 -11.57 1.16
N ALA A 60 -3.54 -12.67 1.86
CA ALA A 60 -2.86 -12.63 3.15
C ALA A 60 -1.43 -12.13 3.05
N GLU A 61 -0.69 -12.54 2.01
CA GLU A 61 0.68 -12.08 1.74
C GLU A 61 0.72 -10.57 1.45
N ILE A 62 -0.17 -10.05 0.60
CA ILE A 62 -0.28 -8.61 0.30
C ILE A 62 -0.64 -7.81 1.55
N ILE A 63 -1.55 -8.32 2.39
CA ILE A 63 -1.92 -7.67 3.65
C ILE A 63 -0.71 -7.56 4.57
N ALA A 64 0.03 -8.67 4.75
CA ALA A 64 1.23 -8.69 5.58
C ALA A 64 2.30 -7.72 5.06
N ASP A 65 2.59 -7.76 3.76
CA ASP A 65 3.53 -6.85 3.10
C ASP A 65 3.12 -5.38 3.30
N CYS A 66 1.83 -5.05 3.14
CA CYS A 66 1.34 -3.68 3.35
C CYS A 66 1.59 -3.21 4.78
N VAL A 67 1.24 -4.04 5.77
CA VAL A 67 1.40 -3.69 7.19
C VAL A 67 2.88 -3.49 7.52
N GLU A 68 3.74 -4.45 7.18
CA GLU A 68 5.18 -4.39 7.47
C GLU A 68 5.84 -3.17 6.82
N GLU A 69 5.53 -2.91 5.54
CA GLU A 69 6.14 -1.80 4.81
C GLU A 69 5.69 -0.44 5.33
N ILE A 70 4.41 -0.29 5.72
CA ILE A 70 3.86 0.94 6.28
C ILE A 70 4.45 1.19 7.67
N GLU A 71 4.43 0.20 8.57
CA GLU A 71 4.98 0.36 9.92
C GLU A 71 6.49 0.66 9.91
N ARG A 72 7.23 0.10 8.94
CA ARG A 72 8.67 0.33 8.82
C ARG A 72 9.01 1.74 8.33
N GLU A 73 8.23 2.30 7.40
CA GLU A 73 8.59 3.56 6.71
C GLU A 73 7.77 4.78 7.15
N GLU A 74 6.53 4.60 7.59
CA GLU A 74 5.67 5.69 8.06
C GLU A 74 5.24 5.48 9.52
N LYS A 75 6.20 5.70 10.44
CA LYS A 75 6.01 5.53 11.88
C LYS A 75 4.93 6.43 12.50
N ARG A 76 4.51 7.49 11.80
CA ARG A 76 3.46 8.42 12.25
C ARG A 76 2.05 7.85 12.00
N PHE A 77 1.95 6.71 11.32
CA PHE A 77 0.69 6.06 11.01
C PHE A 77 0.66 4.64 11.59
N GLN A 78 -0.32 4.39 12.46
CA GLN A 78 -0.57 3.08 13.02
C GLN A 78 -1.69 2.40 12.21
N VAL A 79 -1.38 1.25 11.61
CA VAL A 79 -2.34 0.49 10.81
C VAL A 79 -3.30 -0.26 11.74
N GLU A 80 -4.60 -0.07 11.56
CA GLU A 80 -5.65 -0.82 12.27
C GLU A 80 -6.16 -1.99 11.43
N SER A 81 -6.36 -1.77 10.14
CA SER A 81 -6.80 -2.82 9.22
C SER A 81 -6.38 -2.56 7.78
N VAL A 82 -6.17 -3.65 7.05
CA VAL A 82 -5.94 -3.64 5.59
C VAL A 82 -6.89 -4.64 4.95
N GLU A 83 -7.68 -4.17 3.99
CA GLU A 83 -8.60 -4.98 3.22
C GLU A 83 -8.17 -4.97 1.74
N VAL A 84 -7.96 -6.17 1.20
CA VAL A 84 -7.63 -6.37 -0.21
C VAL A 84 -8.88 -6.88 -0.92
N ILE A 85 -9.39 -6.10 -1.84
CA ILE A 85 -10.61 -6.36 -2.61
C ILE A 85 -10.22 -6.70 -4.04
N GLY A 86 -10.44 -7.95 -4.44
CA GLY A 86 -10.26 -8.38 -5.83
C GLY A 86 -11.48 -8.03 -6.67
N GLU A 87 -11.26 -7.52 -7.88
CA GLU A 87 -12.28 -7.34 -8.92
C GLU A 87 -11.97 -8.30 -10.09
N PRO A 88 -12.50 -9.54 -10.06
CA PRO A 88 -12.17 -10.56 -11.06
C PRO A 88 -12.54 -10.17 -12.48
N SER A 89 -13.61 -9.38 -12.65
CA SER A 89 -14.09 -8.89 -13.95
C SER A 89 -13.11 -7.94 -14.64
N LEU A 90 -12.29 -7.23 -13.87
CA LEU A 90 -11.33 -6.24 -14.36
C LEU A 90 -9.88 -6.67 -14.20
N ALA A 91 -9.64 -7.86 -13.62
CA ALA A 91 -8.32 -8.33 -13.21
C ALA A 91 -7.56 -7.28 -12.36
N LYS A 92 -8.27 -6.59 -11.46
CA LYS A 92 -7.74 -5.52 -10.61
C LYS A 92 -7.83 -5.87 -9.14
N ILE A 93 -6.90 -5.32 -8.37
CA ILE A 93 -6.90 -5.36 -6.91
C ILE A 93 -7.04 -3.93 -6.40
N LYS A 94 -7.95 -3.72 -5.46
CA LYS A 94 -8.07 -2.50 -4.66
C LYS A 94 -7.62 -2.79 -3.24
N ILE A 95 -6.86 -1.87 -2.66
CA ILE A 95 -6.37 -1.98 -1.29
C ILE A 95 -6.97 -0.84 -0.49
N LYS A 96 -7.66 -1.19 0.60
CA LYS A 96 -8.22 -0.25 1.57
C LYS A 96 -7.42 -0.37 2.87
N ILE A 97 -6.96 0.76 3.39
CA ILE A 97 -6.14 0.83 4.60
C ILE A 97 -6.85 1.75 5.59
N ILE A 98 -7.03 1.28 6.81
CA ILE A 98 -7.60 2.05 7.92
C ILE A 98 -6.55 2.12 9.02
N GLY A 99 -6.36 3.30 9.60
CA GLY A 99 -5.43 3.49 10.70
C GLY A 99 -5.49 4.88 11.31
N GLU A 100 -4.73 5.07 12.38
CA GLU A 100 -4.68 6.31 13.15
C GLU A 100 -3.33 7.03 12.96
N VAL A 101 -3.36 8.36 13.00
CA VAL A 101 -2.14 9.17 12.99
C VAL A 101 -1.69 9.37 14.43
N VAL A 102 -0.54 8.81 14.78
CA VAL A 102 0.06 8.90 16.11
C VAL A 102 1.17 9.95 16.03
N ILE A 103 0.96 11.10 16.68
CA ILE A 103 1.86 12.26 16.67
C ILE A 103 2.71 12.27 17.95
#